data_AF-A0A6S7ILM5-F1
#
_entry.id   AF-A0A6S7ILM5-F1
#
_cell.length_a   1.000
_cell.length_b   1.000
_cell.length_c   1.000
_cell.angle_alpha   90.00
_cell.angle_beta   90.00
_cell.angle_gamma   90.00
#
_symmetry.space_group_name_H-M   'P 1'
#
loop_
_entity.id
_entity.type
_entity.pdbx_description
1 polymer ?
#
loop_
_entity_poly.entity_id
_entity_poly.type
_entity_poly.pdbx_seq_one_letter_code
_entity_poly.pdbx_strand_id
1 'polypeptide(L)'
;MYDQTPADISLPAQVNNTENVGRECHIIPDTSLLKNIGRRISDAMKKSLKVTYMLHFLPRLFLLVIFSGYDTKCALFEKASMVNCSQEFLVPEPLYWCYGWLFTSTCSSAIVISLVWIYRKRIEYSFSISIKKLIRKASFWRMNFFLSIVLIEYSVAWQILDKFHIVLYAFSLARWYSTALVIYCLNYVNPSRIANEKKLYYRVGYWLTLLMYFAESASILLLYLLNSSLVLPPVFDHTGGDYQALVLIAFGFKVALSSQCLTFFLEKIFHGDKDLFSEPGDPVEIT
;
A
#
# COMPACT_ATOMS: atom_id res chain seq x y z
N MET A 1 -77.88 17.98 33.23
CA MET A 1 -78.61 16.77 32.86
C MET A 1 -79.48 17.13 31.66
N TYR A 2 -78.92 17.03 30.47
CA TYR A 2 -79.64 17.27 29.22
C TYR A 2 -79.51 15.99 28.42
N ASP A 3 -80.63 15.29 28.34
CA ASP A 3 -80.81 14.00 27.69
C ASP A 3 -81.91 14.21 26.67
N GLN A 4 -81.55 14.22 25.38
CA GLN A 4 -82.48 14.18 24.26
C GLN A 4 -81.82 13.49 23.07
N THR A 5 -82.21 12.24 22.87
CA THR A 5 -82.43 11.61 21.55
C THR A 5 -83.76 10.89 21.64
N PRO A 6 -84.60 10.85 20.58
CA PRO A 6 -84.44 9.83 19.54
C PRO A 6 -84.82 10.33 18.11
N ALA A 7 -84.08 9.90 17.09
CA ALA A 7 -84.40 8.84 16.13
C ALA A 7 -85.37 9.26 15.03
N ASP A 8 -84.92 9.18 13.77
CA ASP A 8 -85.77 8.72 12.68
C ASP A 8 -84.96 8.01 11.59
N ILE A 9 -85.57 6.93 11.10
CA ILE A 9 -85.05 5.92 10.18
C ILE A 9 -85.66 6.17 8.80
N SER A 10 -84.87 6.13 7.73
CA SER A 10 -85.29 5.60 6.42
C SER A 10 -84.13 5.45 5.41
N LEU A 11 -83.93 4.20 4.94
CA LEU A 11 -83.19 3.78 3.73
C LEU A 11 -84.14 3.85 2.49
N PRO A 12 -83.77 3.52 1.22
CA PRO A 12 -82.46 3.28 0.57
C PRO A 12 -82.30 3.93 -0.84
N ALA A 13 -81.12 3.87 -1.46
CA ALA A 13 -80.93 3.57 -2.89
C ALA A 13 -79.44 3.37 -3.25
N GLN A 14 -79.18 2.35 -4.06
CA GLN A 14 -77.87 1.83 -4.44
C GLN A 14 -77.13 2.68 -5.48
N VAL A 15 -75.79 2.67 -5.43
CA VAL A 15 -74.94 2.60 -6.64
C VAL A 15 -73.71 1.74 -6.32
N ASN A 16 -73.53 0.68 -7.11
CA ASN A 16 -72.36 -0.19 -7.17
C ASN A 16 -71.06 0.60 -7.29
N ASN A 17 -69.98 0.12 -6.65
CA ASN A 17 -68.72 -0.12 -7.36
C ASN A 17 -67.80 -1.03 -6.53
N THR A 18 -67.51 -2.17 -7.13
CA THR A 18 -66.37 -3.06 -6.92
C THR A 18 -65.06 -2.30 -6.72
N GLU A 19 -64.32 -2.62 -5.66
CA GLU A 19 -62.86 -2.72 -5.76
C GLU A 19 -62.30 -3.60 -4.64
N ASN A 20 -61.78 -4.75 -5.07
CA ASN A 20 -60.92 -5.63 -4.30
C ASN A 20 -59.66 -4.86 -3.91
N VAL A 21 -59.59 -4.35 -2.68
CA VAL A 21 -58.35 -3.83 -2.12
C VAL A 21 -57.46 -5.02 -1.77
N GLY A 22 -56.65 -5.43 -2.76
CA GLY A 22 -55.50 -6.29 -2.55
C GLY A 22 -54.56 -5.63 -1.54
N ARG A 23 -54.44 -6.24 -0.36
CA ARG A 23 -53.33 -5.93 0.54
C ARG A 23 -52.07 -6.52 -0.08
N GLU A 24 -51.33 -5.69 -0.81
CA GLU A 24 -49.92 -5.97 -1.08
C GLU A 24 -49.19 -5.99 0.27
N CYS A 25 -48.88 -7.19 0.75
CA CYS A 25 -47.84 -7.39 1.75
C CYS A 25 -46.51 -6.97 1.14
N HIS A 26 -46.16 -5.69 1.25
CA HIS A 26 -44.78 -5.26 1.12
C HIS A 26 -43.97 -5.90 2.26
N ILE A 27 -43.42 -7.09 2.00
CA ILE A 27 -42.37 -7.69 2.82
C ILE A 27 -41.15 -6.78 2.64
N ILE A 28 -40.99 -5.81 3.54
CA ILE A 28 -39.75 -5.04 3.65
C ILE A 28 -38.68 -6.07 4.07
N PRO A 29 -37.71 -6.41 3.21
CA PRO A 29 -36.68 -7.36 3.59
C PRO A 29 -35.95 -6.82 4.81
N ASP A 30 -35.71 -7.67 5.81
CA ASP A 30 -35.07 -7.31 7.08
C ASP A 30 -33.60 -6.90 6.83
N THR A 31 -33.44 -5.65 6.41
CA THR A 31 -32.14 -5.01 6.14
C THR A 31 -31.27 -4.94 7.38
N SER A 32 -31.86 -5.10 8.58
CA SER A 32 -31.13 -5.13 9.84
C SER A 32 -30.30 -6.41 9.99
N LEU A 33 -30.84 -7.55 9.57
CA LEU A 33 -30.16 -8.85 9.59
C LEU A 33 -28.97 -8.86 8.61
N LEU A 34 -29.18 -8.41 7.37
CA LEU A 34 -28.11 -8.30 6.35
C LEU A 34 -27.01 -7.33 6.81
N LYS A 35 -27.37 -6.21 7.43
CA LYS A 35 -26.41 -5.25 8.00
C LYS A 35 -25.65 -5.81 9.20
N ASN A 36 -26.26 -6.67 10.02
CA ASN A 36 -25.62 -7.34 11.15
C ASN A 36 -24.64 -8.43 10.69
N ILE A 37 -25.03 -9.23 9.69
CA ILE A 37 -24.16 -10.24 9.07
C ILE A 37 -22.96 -9.57 8.40
N GLY A 38 -23.20 -8.52 7.59
CA GLY A 38 -22.13 -7.77 6.93
C GLY A 38 -21.13 -7.16 7.93
N ARG A 39 -21.61 -6.66 9.08
CA ARG A 39 -20.73 -6.17 10.16
C ARG A 39 -19.87 -7.27 10.76
N ARG A 40 -20.45 -8.44 11.08
CA ARG A 40 -19.71 -9.57 11.64
C ARG A 40 -18.64 -10.10 10.69
N ILE A 41 -18.97 -10.24 9.40
CA ILE A 41 -18.00 -10.64 8.37
C ILE A 41 -16.86 -9.62 8.27
N SER A 42 -17.19 -8.32 8.22
CA SER A 42 -16.19 -7.25 8.17
C SER A 42 -15.24 -7.29 9.38
N ASP A 43 -15.76 -7.53 10.58
CA ASP A 43 -14.94 -7.58 11.80
C ASP A 43 -14.07 -8.84 11.87
N ALA A 44 -14.58 -9.99 11.41
CA ALA A 44 -13.80 -11.21 11.26
C ALA A 44 -12.67 -11.02 10.24
N MET A 45 -12.94 -10.41 9.08
CA MET A 45 -11.93 -10.11 8.06
C MET A 45 -10.85 -9.17 8.59
N LYS A 46 -11.22 -8.09 9.31
CA LYS A 46 -10.25 -7.18 9.94
C LYS A 46 -9.34 -7.91 10.92
N LYS A 47 -9.92 -8.78 11.76
CA LYS A 47 -9.15 -9.56 12.74
C LYS A 47 -8.20 -10.52 12.04
N SER A 48 -8.70 -11.25 11.04
CA SER A 48 -7.90 -12.17 10.23
C SER A 48 -6.73 -11.46 9.56
N LEU A 49 -6.96 -10.39 8.80
CA LEU A 49 -5.90 -9.65 8.10
C LEU A 49 -4.82 -9.11 9.03
N LYS A 50 -5.17 -8.64 10.23
CA LYS A 50 -4.19 -8.20 11.23
C LYS A 50 -3.31 -9.35 11.73
N VAL A 51 -3.94 -10.48 12.05
CA VAL A 51 -3.21 -11.67 12.50
C VAL A 51 -2.29 -12.15 11.37
N THR A 52 -2.80 -12.24 10.15
CA THR A 52 -2.01 -12.60 8.97
C THR A 52 -0.83 -11.65 8.79
N TYR A 53 -1.03 -10.34 8.91
CA TYR A 53 0.06 -9.36 8.82
C TYR A 53 1.14 -9.59 9.89
N MET A 54 0.74 -9.76 11.15
CA MET A 54 1.69 -10.01 12.25
C MET A 54 2.46 -11.32 12.06
N LEU A 55 1.80 -12.37 11.56
CA LEU A 55 2.44 -13.64 11.24
C LEU A 55 3.44 -13.51 10.07
N HIS A 56 3.17 -12.63 9.11
CA HIS A 56 4.08 -12.37 7.98
C HIS A 56 5.30 -11.52 8.37
N PHE A 57 5.25 -10.79 9.47
CA PHE A 57 6.32 -9.87 9.86
C PHE A 57 7.67 -10.58 10.06
N LEU A 58 7.72 -11.62 10.90
CA LEU A 58 8.97 -12.31 11.24
C LEU A 58 9.59 -13.04 10.03
N PRO A 59 8.83 -13.84 9.24
CA PRO A 59 9.37 -14.44 8.02
C PRO A 59 9.88 -13.41 7.02
N ARG A 60 9.17 -12.29 6.84
CA ARG A 60 9.59 -11.22 5.93
C ARG A 60 10.90 -10.57 6.39
N LEU A 61 11.06 -10.32 7.68
CA LEU A 61 12.30 -9.79 8.24
C LEU A 61 13.46 -10.76 8.04
N PHE A 62 13.25 -12.05 8.31
CA PHE A 62 14.26 -13.09 8.08
C PHE A 62 14.68 -13.16 6.60
N LEU A 63 13.71 -13.14 5.68
CA LEU A 63 13.95 -13.13 4.23
C LEU A 63 14.71 -11.87 3.78
N LEU A 64 14.42 -10.71 4.38
CA LEU A 64 15.16 -9.48 4.10
C LEU A 64 16.64 -9.60 4.50
N VAL A 65 16.94 -10.23 5.64
CA VAL A 65 18.32 -10.44 6.10
C VAL A 65 19.08 -11.34 5.14
N ILE A 66 18.48 -12.45 4.71
CA ILE A 66 19.07 -13.37 3.72
C ILE A 66 19.32 -12.64 2.40
N PHE A 67 18.30 -11.94 1.89
CA PHE A 67 18.37 -11.15 0.66
C PHE A 67 19.53 -10.14 0.72
N SER A 68 19.55 -9.30 1.77
CA SER A 68 20.56 -8.24 1.92
C SER A 68 21.96 -8.81 2.06
N GLY A 69 22.12 -9.94 2.76
CA GLY A 69 23.41 -10.61 2.92
C GLY A 69 23.93 -11.19 1.61
N TYR A 70 23.07 -11.88 0.86
CA TYR A 70 23.44 -12.47 -0.43
C TYR A 70 23.82 -11.39 -1.44
N ASP A 71 22.97 -10.38 -1.57
CA ASP A 71 23.17 -9.28 -2.51
C ASP A 71 24.45 -8.48 -2.20
N THR A 72 24.71 -8.18 -0.92
CA THR A 72 25.96 -7.54 -0.50
C THR A 72 27.18 -8.40 -0.85
N LYS A 73 27.10 -9.71 -0.66
CA LYS A 73 28.19 -10.63 -1.01
C LYS A 73 28.45 -10.61 -2.52
N CYS A 74 27.40 -10.66 -3.34
CA CYS A 74 27.52 -10.61 -4.79
C CYS A 74 28.15 -9.31 -5.29
N ALA A 75 27.72 -8.17 -4.73
CA ALA A 75 28.30 -6.87 -5.06
C ALA A 75 29.77 -6.78 -4.68
N LEU A 76 30.16 -7.24 -3.48
CA LEU A 76 31.53 -7.10 -2.98
C LEU A 76 32.53 -8.05 -3.66
N PHE A 77 32.15 -9.31 -3.88
CA PHE A 77 33.11 -10.35 -4.30
C PHE A 77 33.14 -10.60 -5.81
N GLU A 78 31.99 -10.52 -6.49
CA GLU A 78 31.92 -10.77 -7.94
C GLU A 78 31.62 -9.52 -8.76
N LYS A 79 31.36 -8.39 -8.09
CA LYS A 79 30.94 -7.14 -8.74
C LYS A 79 29.72 -7.35 -9.66
N ALA A 80 28.88 -8.32 -9.32
CA ALA A 80 27.76 -8.77 -10.11
C ALA A 80 26.45 -8.45 -9.39
N SER A 81 25.36 -8.35 -10.15
CA SER A 81 24.02 -8.31 -9.57
C SER A 81 23.69 -9.67 -8.95
N MET A 82 22.79 -9.70 -7.96
CA MET A 82 22.29 -10.95 -7.38
C MET A 82 21.77 -11.97 -8.40
N VAL A 83 21.40 -11.49 -9.61
CA VAL A 83 20.86 -12.33 -10.70
C VAL A 83 21.97 -13.07 -11.44
N ASN A 84 23.16 -12.48 -11.53
CA ASN A 84 24.30 -13.00 -12.29
C ASN A 84 25.44 -13.51 -11.39
N CYS A 85 25.15 -13.65 -10.10
CA CYS A 85 26.13 -14.02 -9.08
C CYS A 85 26.25 -15.54 -8.95
N SER A 86 27.48 -16.04 -8.90
CA SER A 86 27.83 -17.45 -8.69
C SER A 86 28.37 -17.75 -7.29
N GLN A 87 28.39 -16.75 -6.40
CA GLN A 87 28.90 -16.94 -5.04
C GLN A 87 28.03 -17.93 -4.27
N GLU A 88 28.69 -18.94 -3.67
CA GLU A 88 28.05 -19.77 -2.67
C GLU A 88 27.56 -18.91 -1.50
N PHE A 89 26.37 -19.18 -0.99
CA PHE A 89 25.80 -18.46 0.14
C PHE A 89 25.34 -19.43 1.22
N LEU A 90 25.04 -18.89 2.40
CA LEU A 90 24.70 -19.68 3.58
C LEU A 90 23.46 -20.57 3.38
N VAL A 91 22.61 -20.22 2.40
CA VAL A 91 21.41 -20.97 2.04
C VAL A 91 21.52 -21.50 0.61
N PRO A 92 21.00 -22.71 0.35
CA PRO A 92 20.95 -23.26 -0.99
C PRO A 92 20.01 -22.42 -1.85
N GLU A 93 20.38 -22.26 -3.13
CA GLU A 93 19.58 -21.60 -4.16
C GLU A 93 19.10 -20.19 -3.77
N PRO A 94 20.02 -19.23 -3.57
CA PRO A 94 19.75 -17.89 -3.01
C PRO A 94 18.69 -17.10 -3.79
N LEU A 95 18.53 -17.36 -5.09
CA LEU A 95 17.50 -16.74 -5.92
C LEU A 95 16.07 -17.03 -5.42
N TYR A 96 15.77 -18.25 -4.94
CA TYR A 96 14.44 -18.56 -4.39
C TYR A 96 14.13 -17.79 -3.11
N TRP A 97 15.15 -17.47 -2.33
CA TRP A 97 15.01 -16.62 -1.14
C TRP A 97 14.71 -15.18 -1.52
N CYS A 98 15.33 -14.67 -2.60
CA CYS A 98 14.98 -13.36 -3.16
C CYS A 98 13.52 -13.31 -3.64
N TYR A 99 13.06 -14.37 -4.32
CA TYR A 99 11.64 -14.51 -4.68
C TYR A 99 10.73 -14.50 -3.46
N GLY A 100 11.08 -15.29 -2.44
CA GLY A 100 10.33 -15.36 -1.19
C GLY A 100 10.23 -13.99 -0.53
N TRP A 101 11.33 -13.24 -0.47
CA TRP A 101 11.33 -11.87 0.07
C TRP A 101 10.42 -10.93 -0.73
N LEU A 102 10.57 -10.88 -2.06
CA LEU A 102 9.75 -10.00 -2.90
C LEU A 102 8.25 -10.36 -2.83
N PHE A 103 7.95 -11.65 -2.83
CA PHE A 103 6.58 -12.16 -2.69
C PHE A 103 5.98 -11.77 -1.34
N THR A 104 6.66 -12.07 -0.24
CA THR A 104 6.18 -11.75 1.12
C THR A 104 6.06 -10.24 1.35
N SER A 105 6.97 -9.43 0.79
CA SER A 105 6.87 -7.97 0.81
C SER A 105 5.62 -7.49 0.07
N THR A 106 5.37 -8.01 -1.13
CA THR A 106 4.18 -7.68 -1.95
C THR A 106 2.89 -8.08 -1.24
N CYS A 107 2.80 -9.30 -0.71
CA CYS A 107 1.65 -9.78 0.06
C CYS A 107 1.40 -8.92 1.30
N SER A 108 2.46 -8.54 2.02
CA SER A 108 2.36 -7.66 3.19
C SER A 108 1.79 -6.30 2.82
N SER A 109 2.25 -5.69 1.71
CA SER A 109 1.68 -4.45 1.20
C SER A 109 0.19 -4.60 0.86
N ALA A 110 -0.18 -5.70 0.19
CA ALA A 110 -1.57 -5.97 -0.15
C ALA A 110 -2.46 -6.10 1.09
N ILE A 111 -1.97 -6.73 2.16
CA ILE A 111 -2.68 -6.83 3.45
C ILE A 111 -2.84 -5.44 4.09
N VAL A 112 -1.79 -4.61 4.10
CA VAL A 112 -1.84 -3.24 4.64
C VAL A 112 -2.85 -2.40 3.87
N ILE A 113 -2.79 -2.42 2.53
CA ILE A 113 -3.73 -1.69 1.67
C ILE A 113 -5.16 -2.19 1.89
N SER A 114 -5.36 -3.51 2.00
CA SER A 114 -6.68 -4.10 2.27
C SER A 114 -7.23 -3.68 3.64
N LEU A 115 -6.39 -3.64 4.67
CA LEU A 115 -6.77 -3.13 5.99
C LEU A 115 -7.21 -1.66 5.88
N VAL A 116 -6.41 -0.82 5.24
CA VAL A 116 -6.71 0.59 5.04
C VAL A 116 -8.03 0.77 4.29
N TRP A 117 -8.23 -0.01 3.23
CA TRP A 117 -9.47 -0.01 2.43
C TRP A 117 -10.69 -0.43 3.24
N ILE A 118 -10.58 -1.48 4.07
CA ILE A 118 -11.68 -1.91 4.95
C ILE A 118 -12.00 -0.83 6.00
N TYR A 119 -11.00 -0.08 6.47
CA TYR A 119 -11.18 1.03 7.39
C TYR A 119 -11.65 2.33 6.72
N ARG A 120 -11.71 2.40 5.38
CA ARG A 120 -12.04 3.63 4.64
C ARG A 120 -13.38 4.27 5.03
N LYS A 121 -14.41 3.45 5.31
CA LYS A 121 -15.75 3.94 5.67
C LYS A 121 -15.82 4.59 7.05
N ARG A 122 -14.90 4.24 7.95
CA ARG A 122 -14.74 4.95 9.24
C ARG A 122 -14.02 6.29 9.05
N ILE A 123 -13.53 6.56 7.84
CA ILE A 123 -12.72 7.70 7.41
C ILE A 123 -13.46 8.42 6.25
N GLU A 124 -14.78 8.26 6.13
CA GLU A 124 -15.59 8.79 5.01
C GLU A 124 -16.05 10.23 5.25
N TYR A 125 -15.16 11.14 4.85
CA TYR A 125 -15.35 12.45 4.18
C TYR A 125 -13.97 12.89 3.64
N SER A 126 -12.90 12.38 4.26
CA SER A 126 -11.52 12.71 3.96
C SER A 126 -10.97 12.08 2.68
N PHE A 127 -11.38 10.90 2.21
CA PHE A 127 -10.67 10.23 1.10
C PHE A 127 -10.75 10.98 -0.25
N SER A 128 -11.94 11.43 -0.65
CA SER A 128 -12.12 12.21 -1.89
C SER A 128 -11.44 13.59 -1.80
N ILE A 129 -11.47 14.21 -0.62
CA ILE A 129 -10.81 15.50 -0.35
C ILE A 129 -9.28 15.32 -0.31
N SER A 130 -8.81 14.24 0.30
CA SER A 130 -7.39 13.90 0.44
C SER A 130 -6.77 13.56 -0.90
N ILE A 131 -7.47 12.85 -1.79
CA ILE A 131 -6.98 12.62 -3.16
C ILE A 131 -6.87 13.95 -3.92
N LYS A 132 -7.87 14.83 -3.82
CA LYS A 132 -7.81 16.15 -4.47
C LYS A 132 -6.67 17.01 -3.92
N LYS A 133 -6.44 16.99 -2.60
CA LYS A 133 -5.29 17.64 -1.96
C LYS A 133 -3.97 17.01 -2.40
N LEU A 134 -3.91 15.68 -2.48
CA LEU A 134 -2.73 14.91 -2.88
C LEU A 134 -2.28 15.26 -4.30
N ILE A 135 -3.21 15.27 -5.26
CA ILE A 135 -2.91 15.60 -6.67
C ILE A 135 -2.39 17.05 -6.82
N ARG A 136 -2.67 17.94 -5.87
CA ARG A 136 -2.14 19.31 -5.90
C ARG A 136 -0.71 19.41 -5.37
N LYS A 137 -0.20 18.41 -4.64
CA LYS A 137 1.12 18.46 -4.03
C LYS A 137 2.20 18.11 -5.06
N ALA A 138 3.21 18.95 -5.22
CA ALA A 138 4.30 18.73 -6.17
C ALA A 138 5.05 17.41 -5.92
N SER A 139 5.14 17.04 -4.65
CA SER A 139 5.80 15.84 -4.17
C SER A 139 5.07 14.53 -4.51
N PHE A 140 3.74 14.56 -4.69
CA PHE A 140 2.99 13.44 -5.27
C PHE A 140 3.43 13.19 -6.72
N TRP A 141 3.48 14.24 -7.53
CA TRP A 141 3.92 14.15 -8.93
C TRP A 141 5.37 13.73 -9.04
N ARG A 142 6.23 14.22 -8.15
CA ARG A 142 7.63 13.78 -8.05
C ARG A 142 7.72 12.27 -7.87
N MET A 143 7.01 11.70 -6.90
CA MET A 143 7.02 10.26 -6.65
C MET A 143 6.47 9.45 -7.83
N ASN A 144 5.38 9.91 -8.45
CA ASN A 144 4.82 9.25 -9.64
C ASN A 144 5.75 9.34 -10.86
N PHE A 145 6.47 10.46 -11.02
CA PHE A 145 7.46 10.63 -12.07
C PHE A 145 8.60 9.62 -11.93
N PHE A 146 9.22 9.52 -10.75
CA PHE A 146 10.25 8.51 -10.48
C PHE A 146 9.73 7.08 -10.69
N LEU A 147 8.50 6.78 -10.25
CA LEU A 147 7.88 5.47 -10.45
C LEU A 147 7.62 5.16 -11.93
N SER A 148 7.26 6.17 -12.72
CA SER A 148 7.02 6.02 -14.16
C SER A 148 8.32 5.75 -14.92
N ILE A 149 9.43 6.36 -14.51
CA ILE A 149 10.74 6.06 -15.07
C ILE A 149 11.14 4.62 -14.76
N VAL A 150 10.94 4.17 -13.52
CA VAL A 150 11.14 2.76 -13.15
C VAL A 150 10.27 1.85 -14.04
N LEU A 151 9.00 2.19 -14.29
CA LEU A 151 8.15 1.39 -15.18
C LEU A 151 8.71 1.29 -16.62
N ILE A 152 9.17 2.41 -17.18
CA ILE A 152 9.74 2.45 -18.53
C ILE A 152 10.99 1.56 -18.59
N GLU A 153 11.89 1.69 -17.62
CA GLU A 153 13.09 0.86 -17.55
C GLU A 153 12.75 -0.64 -17.47
N TYR A 154 11.77 -1.01 -16.65
CA TYR A 154 11.34 -2.40 -16.51
C TYR A 154 10.65 -2.93 -17.78
N SER A 155 9.95 -2.07 -18.53
CA SER A 155 9.33 -2.43 -19.81
C SER A 155 10.38 -2.72 -20.88
N VAL A 156 11.51 -2.00 -20.86
CA VAL A 156 12.66 -2.29 -21.73
C VAL A 156 13.35 -3.58 -21.30
N ALA A 157 13.59 -3.76 -20.00
CA ALA A 157 14.22 -4.97 -19.47
C ALA A 157 13.41 -6.25 -19.80
N TRP A 158 12.09 -6.17 -19.78
CA TRP A 158 11.19 -7.29 -20.12
C TRP A 158 11.46 -7.89 -21.51
N GLN A 159 11.90 -7.07 -22.47
CA GLN A 159 12.15 -7.52 -23.84
C GLN A 159 13.48 -8.29 -24.00
N ILE A 160 14.36 -8.21 -23.00
CA ILE A 160 15.74 -8.68 -23.09
C ILE A 160 15.98 -9.90 -22.17
N LEU A 161 15.09 -10.13 -21.20
CA LEU A 161 15.26 -11.14 -20.15
C LEU A 161 14.61 -12.47 -20.47
N ASP A 162 15.23 -13.55 -20.01
CA ASP A 162 14.65 -14.89 -20.05
C ASP A 162 13.42 -15.04 -19.15
N LYS A 163 12.56 -16.02 -19.48
CA LYS A 163 11.30 -16.32 -18.79
C LYS A 163 11.44 -16.46 -17.27
N PHE A 164 12.57 -16.99 -16.80
CA PHE A 164 12.83 -17.15 -15.38
C PHE A 164 12.99 -15.79 -14.69
N HIS A 165 13.79 -14.88 -15.26
CA HIS A 165 14.05 -13.57 -14.67
C HIS A 165 12.84 -12.63 -14.75
N ILE A 166 11.98 -12.81 -15.74
CA ILE A 166 10.73 -12.05 -15.89
C ILE A 166 9.88 -12.06 -14.59
N VAL A 167 9.80 -13.18 -13.89
CA VAL A 167 9.01 -13.29 -12.65
C VAL A 167 9.60 -12.42 -11.54
N LEU A 168 10.92 -12.40 -11.41
CA LEU A 168 11.63 -11.59 -10.40
C LEU A 168 11.39 -10.11 -10.66
N TYR A 169 11.45 -9.72 -11.94
CA TYR A 169 11.19 -8.35 -12.39
C TYR A 169 9.75 -7.93 -12.12
N ALA A 170 8.77 -8.80 -12.39
CA ALA A 170 7.36 -8.52 -12.11
C ALA A 170 7.12 -8.29 -10.60
N PHE A 171 7.68 -9.14 -9.74
CA PHE A 171 7.56 -8.94 -8.29
C PHE A 171 8.27 -7.68 -7.80
N SER A 172 9.45 -7.36 -8.35
CA SER A 172 10.14 -6.12 -8.02
C SER A 172 9.33 -4.88 -8.39
N LEU A 173 8.66 -4.88 -9.55
CA LEU A 173 7.77 -3.80 -9.96
C LEU A 173 6.56 -3.70 -9.03
N ALA A 174 5.90 -4.82 -8.75
CA ALA A 174 4.77 -4.89 -7.82
C ALA A 174 5.13 -4.36 -6.42
N ARG A 175 6.35 -4.66 -5.94
CA ARG A 175 6.89 -4.13 -4.68
C ARG A 175 7.01 -2.60 -4.71
N TRP A 176 7.54 -2.00 -5.78
CA TRP A 176 7.65 -0.54 -5.90
C TRP A 176 6.29 0.15 -5.83
N TYR A 177 5.32 -0.31 -6.64
CA TYR A 177 3.96 0.23 -6.63
C TYR A 177 3.29 0.06 -5.26
N SER A 178 3.42 -1.12 -4.68
CA SER A 178 2.77 -1.42 -3.40
C SER A 178 3.39 -0.62 -2.25
N THR A 179 4.71 -0.38 -2.26
CA THR A 179 5.39 0.52 -1.31
C THR A 179 4.89 1.95 -1.47
N ALA A 180 4.77 2.45 -2.71
CA ALA A 180 4.23 3.78 -2.96
C ALA A 180 2.80 3.94 -2.42
N LEU A 181 1.95 2.94 -2.66
CA LEU A 181 0.59 2.90 -2.12
C LEU A 181 0.56 2.85 -0.59
N VAL A 182 1.46 2.10 0.05
CA VAL A 182 1.59 2.08 1.52
C VAL A 182 1.98 3.45 2.05
N ILE A 183 2.93 4.14 1.42
CA ILE A 183 3.33 5.52 1.77
C ILE A 183 2.10 6.45 1.72
N TYR A 184 1.34 6.40 0.62
CA TYR A 184 0.11 7.20 0.51
C TYR A 184 -0.91 6.85 1.60
N CYS A 185 -1.10 5.57 1.89
CA CYS A 185 -2.05 5.12 2.91
C CYS A 185 -1.64 5.60 4.32
N LEU A 186 -0.36 5.50 4.66
CA LEU A 186 0.17 5.91 5.96
C LEU A 186 0.16 7.43 6.14
N ASN A 187 0.29 8.19 5.05
CA ASN A 187 0.28 9.64 5.13
C ASN A 187 -1.15 10.22 5.19
N TYR A 188 -2.07 9.71 4.36
CA TYR A 188 -3.39 10.36 4.18
C TYR A 188 -4.57 9.63 4.80
N VAL A 189 -4.47 8.32 4.96
CA VAL A 189 -5.59 7.52 5.48
C VAL A 189 -5.41 7.21 6.96
N ASN A 190 -4.18 6.95 7.40
CA ASN A 190 -3.88 6.65 8.80
C ASN A 190 -2.60 7.35 9.28
N PRO A 191 -2.61 8.68 9.41
CA PRO A 191 -1.49 9.44 9.96
C PRO A 191 -1.13 8.98 11.38
N SER A 192 0.12 9.21 11.76
CA SER A 192 0.71 8.83 13.05
C SER A 192 -0.08 9.33 14.27
N ARG A 193 -0.60 10.57 14.24
CA ARG A 193 -1.46 11.16 15.28
C ARG A 193 -2.65 10.26 15.59
N ILE A 194 -3.37 9.85 14.54
CA ILE A 194 -4.52 8.94 14.64
C ILE A 194 -4.10 7.53 15.08
N ALA A 195 -2.89 7.08 14.74
CA ALA A 195 -2.37 5.79 15.19
C ALA A 195 -2.03 5.78 16.70
N ASN A 196 -1.51 6.89 17.23
CA ASN A 196 -1.15 7.03 18.64
C ASN A 196 -2.37 7.12 19.57
N GLU A 197 -3.50 7.62 19.07
CA GLU A 197 -4.78 7.68 19.81
C GLU A 197 -5.53 6.34 19.83
N LYS A 198 -5.07 5.34 19.06
CA LYS A 198 -5.71 4.02 18.96
C LYS A 198 -5.18 3.05 20.03
N LYS A 199 -5.91 1.94 20.22
CA LYS A 199 -5.51 0.83 21.09
C LYS A 199 -4.08 0.37 20.79
N LEU A 200 -3.35 -0.06 21.84
CA LEU A 200 -1.94 -0.47 21.80
C LEU A 200 -1.56 -1.33 20.58
N TYR A 201 -2.38 -2.33 20.25
CA TYR A 201 -2.07 -3.21 19.11
C TYR A 201 -2.05 -2.51 17.75
N TYR A 202 -2.87 -1.45 17.54
CA TYR A 202 -2.82 -0.66 16.30
C TYR A 202 -1.55 0.16 16.24
N ARG A 203 -1.15 0.71 17.39
CA ARG A 203 0.10 1.44 17.54
C ARG A 203 1.28 0.54 17.21
N VAL A 204 1.35 -0.65 17.81
CA VAL A 204 2.39 -1.64 17.54
C VAL A 204 2.41 -2.02 16.06
N GLY A 205 1.26 -2.36 15.46
CA GLY A 205 1.20 -2.72 14.03
C GLY A 205 1.65 -1.59 13.11
N TYR A 206 1.32 -0.34 13.43
CA TYR A 206 1.75 0.85 12.67
C TYR A 206 3.28 1.02 12.73
N TRP A 207 3.86 0.97 13.93
CA TRP A 207 5.31 1.11 14.10
C TRP A 207 6.10 -0.04 13.50
N LEU A 208 5.61 -1.28 13.62
CA LEU A 208 6.20 -2.43 12.93
C LEU A 208 6.16 -2.24 11.41
N THR A 209 5.06 -1.71 10.87
CA THR A 209 4.96 -1.38 9.45
C THR A 209 6.03 -0.37 9.05
N LEU A 210 6.14 0.75 9.77
CA LEU A 210 7.14 1.78 9.48
C LEU A 210 8.57 1.21 9.53
N LEU A 211 8.91 0.47 10.58
CA LEU A 211 10.24 -0.10 10.75
C LEU A 211 10.58 -1.11 9.64
N MET A 212 9.63 -1.96 9.24
CA MET A 212 9.86 -2.95 8.19
C MET A 212 10.13 -2.28 6.83
N TYR A 213 9.30 -1.32 6.44
CA TYR A 213 9.50 -0.63 5.16
C TYR A 213 10.70 0.32 5.19
N PHE A 214 11.05 0.88 6.36
CA PHE A 214 12.31 1.59 6.57
C PHE A 214 13.51 0.68 6.30
N ALA A 215 13.55 -0.50 6.94
CA ALA A 215 14.64 -1.46 6.78
C ALA A 215 14.77 -1.92 5.31
N GLU A 216 13.66 -2.25 4.65
CA GLU A 216 13.68 -2.61 3.22
C GLU A 216 14.20 -1.46 2.35
N SER A 217 13.73 -0.24 2.57
CA SER A 217 14.17 0.93 1.79
C SER A 217 15.65 1.22 2.02
N ALA A 218 16.14 1.04 3.25
CA ALA A 218 17.55 1.20 3.60
C ALA A 218 18.43 0.15 2.92
N SER A 219 18.03 -1.14 2.97
CA SER A 219 18.75 -2.23 2.30
C SER A 219 18.82 -2.01 0.79
N ILE A 220 17.72 -1.61 0.15
CA ILE A 220 17.69 -1.33 -1.29
C ILE A 220 18.55 -0.12 -1.65
N LEU A 221 18.48 0.95 -0.86
CA LEU A 221 19.32 2.12 -1.10
C LEU A 221 20.80 1.74 -0.99
N LEU A 222 21.17 0.96 0.03
CA LEU A 222 22.53 0.47 0.21
C LEU A 222 22.99 -0.38 -0.98
N LEU A 223 22.13 -1.29 -1.48
CA LEU A 223 22.39 -2.05 -2.70
C LEU A 223 22.69 -1.13 -3.87
N TYR A 224 21.87 -0.09 -4.09
CA TYR A 224 22.14 0.83 -5.18
C TYR A 224 23.42 1.65 -4.96
N LEU A 225 23.75 2.05 -3.73
CA LEU A 225 25.02 2.72 -3.47
C LEU A 225 26.20 1.80 -3.75
N LEU A 226 26.15 0.54 -3.32
CA LEU A 226 27.16 -0.48 -3.61
C LEU A 226 27.29 -0.69 -5.13
N ASN A 227 26.19 -0.89 -5.84
CA ASN A 227 26.23 -1.09 -7.29
C ASN A 227 26.73 0.15 -8.04
N SER A 228 26.44 1.37 -7.56
CA SER A 228 26.97 2.61 -8.14
C SER A 228 28.49 2.66 -8.09
N SER A 229 29.08 2.20 -6.98
CA SER A 229 30.53 2.16 -6.81
C SER A 229 31.23 1.19 -7.77
N LEU A 230 30.48 0.21 -8.31
CA LEU A 230 30.96 -0.76 -9.29
C LEU A 230 30.77 -0.29 -10.73
N VAL A 231 29.66 0.41 -10.99
CA VAL A 231 29.30 0.89 -12.34
C VAL A 231 30.06 2.16 -12.72
N LEU A 232 30.34 3.06 -11.77
CA LEU A 232 30.98 4.34 -12.06
C LEU A 232 32.42 4.22 -12.59
N PRO A 233 33.34 3.42 -12.02
CA PRO A 233 34.71 3.33 -12.51
C PRO A 233 34.84 2.93 -14.00
N PRO A 234 34.18 1.86 -14.50
CA PRO A 234 34.30 1.48 -15.91
C PRO A 234 33.58 2.43 -16.89
N VAL A 235 32.69 3.33 -16.42
CA VAL A 235 32.06 4.37 -17.25
C VAL A 235 33.04 5.48 -17.61
N PHE A 236 34.03 5.76 -16.76
CA PHE A 236 35.03 6.81 -17.02
C PHE A 236 36.23 6.31 -17.83
N ASP A 237 36.47 4.99 -17.87
CA ASP A 237 37.64 4.40 -18.52
C ASP A 237 37.39 3.95 -19.97
N HIS A 238 36.14 3.85 -20.44
CA HIS A 238 35.81 3.35 -21.79
C HIS A 238 34.81 4.22 -22.56
N THR A 239 35.17 4.58 -23.79
CA THR A 239 34.38 5.30 -24.81
C THR A 239 33.22 4.44 -25.37
N GLY A 240 32.27 4.03 -24.52
CA GLY A 240 31.32 2.94 -24.82
C GLY A 240 29.82 3.27 -24.74
N GLY A 241 29.28 4.02 -25.70
CA GLY A 241 27.92 3.82 -26.21
C GLY A 241 26.77 4.64 -25.60
N ASP A 242 25.88 5.12 -26.48
CA ASP A 242 24.69 5.95 -26.18
C ASP A 242 23.75 5.37 -25.11
N TYR A 243 23.80 4.04 -24.88
CA TYR A 243 22.98 3.34 -23.89
C TYR A 243 23.52 3.42 -22.46
N GLN A 244 24.83 3.67 -22.28
CA GLN A 244 25.45 3.66 -20.96
C GLN A 244 25.02 4.88 -20.13
N ALA A 245 24.89 6.05 -20.77
CA ALA A 245 24.34 7.24 -20.15
C ALA A 245 22.88 7.04 -19.71
N LEU A 246 22.06 6.39 -20.53
CA LEU A 246 20.66 6.09 -20.19
C LEU A 246 20.55 5.15 -18.99
N VAL A 247 21.38 4.10 -18.91
CA VAL A 247 21.43 3.19 -17.76
C VAL A 247 21.85 3.93 -16.49
N LEU A 248 22.86 4.80 -16.57
CA LEU A 248 23.32 5.59 -15.42
C LEU A 248 22.23 6.57 -14.93
N ILE A 249 21.52 7.21 -15.86
CA ILE A 249 20.41 8.10 -15.56
C ILE A 249 19.27 7.33 -14.87
N ALA A 250 18.84 6.20 -15.44
CA ALA A 250 17.80 5.34 -14.86
C ALA A 250 18.18 4.85 -13.45
N PHE A 251 19.47 4.52 -13.27
CA PHE A 251 20.03 4.16 -11.98
C PHE A 251 19.96 5.31 -10.96
N GLY A 252 20.31 6.53 -11.35
CA GLY A 252 20.17 7.72 -10.54
C GLY A 252 18.73 7.96 -10.09
N PHE A 253 17.76 7.73 -10.98
CA PHE A 253 16.33 7.80 -10.66
C PHE A 253 15.91 6.74 -9.62
N LYS A 254 16.43 5.51 -9.69
CA LYS A 254 16.19 4.45 -8.68
C LYS A 254 16.76 4.80 -7.31
N VAL A 255 17.98 5.33 -7.27
CA VAL A 255 18.60 5.82 -6.02
C VAL A 255 17.76 6.94 -5.43
N ALA A 256 17.37 7.93 -6.24
CA ALA A 256 16.56 9.05 -5.79
C ALA A 256 15.19 8.61 -5.26
N LEU A 257 14.53 7.66 -5.92
CA LEU A 257 13.25 7.08 -5.44
C LEU A 257 13.44 6.36 -4.11
N SER A 258 14.47 5.52 -4.00
CA SER A 258 14.80 4.78 -2.77
C SER A 258 15.09 5.72 -1.61
N SER A 259 15.87 6.77 -1.87
CA SER A 259 16.19 7.81 -0.90
C SER A 259 14.94 8.54 -0.45
N GLN A 260 14.01 8.88 -1.35
CA GLN A 260 12.75 9.53 -0.97
C GLN A 260 11.87 8.63 -0.10
N CYS A 261 11.77 7.34 -0.44
CA CYS A 261 11.08 6.37 0.41
C CYS A 261 11.73 6.27 1.80
N LEU A 262 13.06 6.20 1.86
CA LEU A 262 13.80 6.14 3.12
C LEU A 262 13.56 7.39 3.98
N THR A 263 13.70 8.58 3.38
CA THR A 263 13.44 9.86 4.05
C THR A 263 12.03 9.90 4.61
N PHE A 264 11.02 9.42 3.86
CA PHE A 264 9.66 9.33 4.36
C PHE A 264 9.53 8.52 5.65
N PHE A 265 10.03 7.28 5.62
CA PHE A 265 9.90 6.41 6.78
C PHE A 265 10.68 6.97 7.97
N LEU A 266 11.85 7.55 7.73
CA LEU A 266 12.66 8.20 8.75
C LEU A 266 11.94 9.42 9.36
N GLU A 267 11.38 10.30 8.53
CA GLU A 267 10.58 11.45 8.99
C GLU A 267 9.36 10.99 9.78
N LYS A 268 8.62 9.98 9.32
CA LYS A 268 7.48 9.44 10.08
C LYS A 268 7.89 8.78 11.39
N ILE A 269 9.06 8.16 11.46
CA ILE A 269 9.57 7.54 12.70
C ILE A 269 9.94 8.59 13.74
N PHE A 270 10.71 9.62 13.37
CA PHE A 270 11.25 10.59 14.32
C PHE A 270 10.38 11.83 14.51
N HIS A 271 9.69 12.27 13.45
CA HIS A 271 8.94 13.52 13.43
C HIS A 271 7.43 13.31 13.37
N GLY A 272 6.95 12.06 13.46
CA GLY A 272 5.56 11.65 13.69
C GLY A 272 4.52 12.40 12.86
N ASP A 273 4.24 13.63 13.25
CA ASP A 273 3.25 14.56 12.72
C ASP A 273 3.62 15.24 11.39
N LYS A 274 4.90 15.22 10.96
CA LYS A 274 5.24 15.76 9.63
C LYS A 274 4.75 14.82 8.53
N ASP A 275 3.89 15.33 7.66
CA ASP A 275 3.51 14.64 6.43
C ASP A 275 4.64 14.77 5.41
N LEU A 276 4.89 13.72 4.62
CA LEU A 276 5.94 13.68 3.58
C LEU A 276 5.88 14.85 2.59
N PHE A 277 4.72 15.49 2.57
CA PHE A 277 4.30 16.44 1.59
C PHE A 277 3.88 17.76 2.25
N SER A 278 4.20 18.01 3.52
CA SER A 278 4.06 19.36 4.08
C SER A 278 4.99 20.29 3.32
N GLU A 279 4.43 21.22 2.57
CA GLU A 279 5.23 22.24 1.89
C GLU A 279 5.78 23.21 2.94
N PRO A 280 6.97 23.80 2.74
CA PRO A 280 7.46 24.85 3.62
C PRO A 280 6.46 26.01 3.60
N GLY A 281 5.68 26.15 4.69
CA GLY A 281 4.63 27.15 4.83
C GLY A 281 3.23 26.61 5.11
N ASP A 282 2.99 25.30 5.07
CA ASP A 282 1.71 24.74 5.52
C ASP A 282 1.52 25.04 7.03
N PRO A 283 0.53 25.85 7.45
CA PRO A 283 0.29 26.12 8.86
C PRO A 283 -0.10 24.81 9.54
N VAL A 284 0.48 24.57 10.72
CA VAL A 284 0.01 23.52 11.62
C VAL A 284 -1.41 23.89 12.03
N GLU A 285 -2.42 23.32 11.36
CA GLU A 285 -3.81 23.41 11.82
C GLU A 285 -3.92 22.66 13.14
N ILE A 286 -3.77 23.40 14.24
CA ILE A 286 -4.14 22.96 15.58
C ILE A 286 -5.66 22.93 15.61
N THR A 287 -6.23 21.76 15.30
CA THR A 287 -7.60 21.38 15.64
C THR A 287 -7.59 20.06 16.39
#